data_AF-A0A1C5JHQ5-F1
#
_entry.id   AF-A0A1C5JHQ5-F1
#
_cell.length_a   1.000
_cell.length_b   1.000
_cell.length_c   1.000
_cell.angle_alpha   90.00
_cell.angle_beta   90.00
_cell.angle_gamma   90.00
#
_symmetry.space_group_name_H-M   'P 1'
#
loop_
_entity.id
_entity.type
_entity.pdbx_description
1 polymer ?
#
loop_
_entity_poly.entity_id
_entity_poly.type
_entity_poly.pdbx_seq_one_letter_code
_entity_poly.pdbx_strand_id
1 'polypeptide(L)'
;MGVEVVLYRVIGAGPGRRRTSYVPAEVLPDPDDVLLDLVRRVQGGGRTPLLDRVDPIGELLVPAEQVVQLLAELRCLAEVARTTPELTHVRRLDRLARRCQNRDMEIRFEGD
;
A
#
# COMPACT_ATOMS: atom_id res chain seq x y z
N MET A 1 -6.04 10.68 11.92
CA MET A 1 -5.93 10.76 10.46
C MET A 1 -5.02 9.62 10.10
N GLY A 2 -5.60 8.45 9.83
CA GLY A 2 -4.85 7.24 9.55
C GLY A 2 -4.67 7.04 8.05
N VAL A 3 -3.95 5.98 7.67
CA VAL A 3 -3.83 5.58 6.27
C VAL A 3 -4.26 4.13 6.13
N GLU A 4 -5.40 3.89 5.53
CA GLU A 4 -5.83 2.52 5.20
C GLU A 4 -5.21 2.08 3.88
N VAL A 5 -4.97 0.78 3.73
CA VAL A 5 -4.49 0.22 2.47
C VAL A 5 -5.58 -0.62 1.84
N VAL A 6 -6.04 -0.21 0.66
CA VAL A 6 -7.12 -0.85 -0.07
C VAL A 6 -6.58 -1.54 -1.32
N LEU A 7 -6.86 -2.83 -1.46
CA LEU A 7 -6.64 -3.58 -2.69
C LEU A 7 -7.90 -3.47 -3.55
N TYR A 8 -7.79 -2.87 -4.72
CA TYR A 8 -8.85 -2.81 -5.70
C TYR A 8 -8.67 -3.88 -6.77
N ARG A 9 -9.79 -4.47 -7.21
CA ARG A 9 -9.87 -5.19 -8.46
C ARG A 9 -10.35 -4.25 -9.57
N VAL A 10 -9.56 -4.17 -10.62
CA VAL A 10 -9.85 -3.39 -11.82
C VAL A 10 -10.68 -4.25 -12.77
N ILE A 11 -11.91 -3.83 -13.06
CA ILE A 11 -12.81 -4.52 -13.99
C ILE A 11 -12.90 -3.72 -15.29
N GLY A 12 -12.58 -4.38 -16.41
CA GLY A 12 -12.84 -3.86 -17.74
C GLY A 12 -11.65 -3.23 -18.48
N ALA A 13 -10.41 -3.48 -18.05
CA ALA A 13 -9.22 -3.10 -18.79
C ALA A 13 -9.09 -3.93 -20.09
N GLY A 14 -9.61 -3.41 -21.21
CA GLY A 14 -9.51 -4.03 -22.53
C GLY A 14 -9.80 -3.03 -23.65
N PRO A 15 -9.24 -3.22 -24.86
CA PRO A 15 -9.40 -2.29 -25.98
C PRO A 15 -10.88 -2.24 -26.40
N GLY A 16 -11.55 -1.12 -26.09
CA GLY A 16 -12.96 -0.88 -26.45
C GLY A 16 -13.93 -0.65 -25.28
N ARG A 17 -13.50 -0.80 -24.02
CA ARG A 17 -14.36 -0.47 -22.86
C ARG A 17 -14.15 0.97 -22.39
N ARG A 18 -15.25 1.73 -22.37
CA ARG A 18 -15.30 3.17 -22.01
C ARG A 18 -15.25 3.46 -20.50
N ARG A 19 -15.32 2.45 -19.63
CA ARG A 19 -15.32 2.62 -18.17
C ARG A 19 -14.49 1.53 -17.50
N THR A 20 -13.51 1.98 -16.72
CA THR A 20 -12.79 1.18 -15.74
C THR A 20 -13.57 1.24 -14.44
N SER A 21 -13.94 0.10 -13.88
CA SER A 21 -14.60 0.01 -12.57
C SER A 21 -13.65 -0.56 -11.53
N TYR A 22 -13.62 0.05 -10.35
CA TYR A 22 -12.79 -0.38 -9.23
C TYR A 22 -13.70 -0.99 -8.16
N VAL A 23 -13.41 -2.21 -7.75
CA VAL A 23 -14.14 -2.91 -6.68
C VAL A 23 -13.16 -3.19 -5.55
N PRO A 24 -13.40 -2.69 -4.32
CA PRO A 24 -12.59 -3.06 -3.16
C PRO A 24 -12.61 -4.58 -2.99
N ALA A 25 -11.44 -5.21 -3.04
CA ALA A 25 -11.27 -6.65 -2.86
C ALA A 25 -10.82 -6.99 -1.43
N GLU A 26 -10.00 -6.13 -0.83
CA GLU A 26 -9.51 -6.27 0.54
C GLU A 26 -9.12 -4.90 1.10
N VAL A 27 -9.40 -4.66 2.38
CA VAL A 27 -8.99 -3.45 3.10
C VAL A 27 -8.12 -3.88 4.27
N LEU A 28 -6.93 -3.29 4.38
CA LEU A 28 -6.05 -3.39 5.52
C LEU A 28 -6.15 -2.06 6.28
N PRO A 29 -6.96 -1.99 7.34
CA PRO A 29 -7.07 -0.78 8.15
C PRO A 29 -5.75 -0.54 8.90
N ASP A 30 -5.49 0.72 9.22
CA ASP A 30 -4.36 1.14 10.06
C ASP A 30 -4.83 1.63 11.44
N PRO A 31 -5.28 0.70 12.32
CA PRO A 31 -5.66 1.07 13.66
C PRO A 31 -4.44 1.63 14.40
N ASP A 32 -4.67 2.69 15.17
CA ASP A 32 -3.65 3.35 15.99
C ASP A 32 -2.49 3.95 15.18
N ASP A 33 -2.70 4.29 13.90
CA ASP A 33 -1.74 4.95 13.01
C ASP A 33 -0.38 4.20 12.87
N VAL A 34 -0.39 2.86 13.02
CA VAL A 34 0.81 2.01 13.06
C VAL A 34 1.64 2.10 11.78
N LEU A 35 1.00 1.98 10.62
CA LEU A 35 1.64 2.10 9.31
C LEU A 35 2.12 3.52 9.08
N LEU A 36 1.27 4.51 9.36
CA LEU A 36 1.62 5.92 9.18
C LEU A 36 2.87 6.30 10.01
N ASP A 37 2.93 5.87 11.27
CA ASP A 37 4.08 6.11 12.14
C ASP A 37 5.34 5.39 11.66
N LEU A 38 5.22 4.15 11.16
CA LEU A 38 6.36 3.44 10.56
C LEU A 38 6.90 4.17 9.32
N VAL A 39 6.01 4.63 8.44
CA VAL A 39 6.38 5.37 7.23
C VAL A 39 7.07 6.69 7.59
N ARG A 40 6.51 7.45 8.54
CA ARG A 40 7.13 8.70 9.02
C ARG A 40 8.54 8.52 9.58
N ARG A 41 8.83 7.38 10.21
CA ARG A 41 10.18 7.09 10.75
C ARG A 41 11.23 6.88 9.66
N VAL A 42 10.83 6.41 8.47
CA VAL A 42 11.76 6.15 7.35
C VAL A 42 11.73 7.24 6.28
N GLN A 43 10.74 8.13 6.36
CA GLN A 43 10.49 9.18 5.38
C GLN A 43 11.72 10.07 5.17
N GLY A 44 12.09 10.31 3.91
CA GLY A 44 13.24 11.14 3.55
C GLY A 44 14.59 10.45 3.79
N GLY A 45 14.61 9.20 4.25
CA GLY A 45 15.81 8.38 4.38
C GLY A 45 16.32 7.80 3.05
N GLY A 46 15.60 8.03 1.95
CA GLY A 46 15.98 7.62 0.58
C GLY A 46 15.82 6.13 0.28
N ARG A 47 15.41 5.32 1.27
CA ARG A 47 15.22 3.86 1.13
C ARG A 47 13.79 3.47 0.75
N THR A 48 12.83 4.40 0.92
CA THR A 48 11.39 4.15 0.76
C THR A 48 10.70 5.19 -0.13
N PRO A 49 11.20 5.48 -1.35
CA PRO A 49 10.68 6.57 -2.17
C PRO A 49 9.21 6.44 -2.60
N LEU A 50 8.62 5.24 -2.67
CA LEU A 50 7.18 5.11 -2.88
C LEU A 50 6.41 5.51 -1.63
N LEU A 51 6.80 4.96 -0.48
CA LEU A 51 6.12 5.17 0.80
C LEU A 51 6.30 6.59 1.32
N ASP A 52 7.37 7.28 0.95
CA ASP A 52 7.60 8.68 1.27
C ASP A 52 6.52 9.61 0.70
N ARG A 53 5.75 9.12 -0.29
CA ARG A 53 4.61 9.82 -0.91
C ARG A 53 3.27 9.52 -0.24
N VAL A 54 3.24 8.64 0.78
CA VAL A 54 2.02 8.37 1.53
C VAL A 54 1.58 9.65 2.22
N ASP A 55 0.36 10.06 1.95
CA ASP A 55 -0.25 11.28 2.49
C ASP A 55 -1.46 10.87 3.35
N PRO A 56 -1.51 11.23 4.65
CA PRO A 56 -2.64 10.92 5.52
C PRO A 56 -3.92 11.69 5.16
N ILE A 57 -3.90 12.59 4.17
CA ILE A 57 -5.08 13.32 3.67
C ILE A 57 -5.42 12.88 2.23
N GLY A 58 -4.43 12.39 1.49
CA GLY A 58 -4.53 12.09 0.07
C GLY A 58 -4.72 10.61 -0.23
N GLU A 59 -4.71 10.29 -1.52
CA GLU A 59 -4.57 8.92 -1.99
C GLU A 59 -3.20 8.73 -2.68
N LEU A 60 -2.56 7.59 -2.41
CA LEU A 60 -1.41 7.12 -3.17
C LEU A 60 -1.78 5.83 -3.89
N LEU A 61 -1.86 5.90 -5.21
CA LEU A 61 -2.00 4.73 -6.07
C LEU A 61 -0.63 4.06 -6.29
N VAL A 62 -0.55 2.77 -5.98
CA VAL A 62 0.56 1.90 -6.33
C VAL A 62 0.09 0.91 -7.40
N PRO A 63 0.44 1.16 -8.68
CA PRO A 63 0.06 0.28 -9.77
C PRO A 63 0.89 -1.01 -9.76
N ALA A 64 0.43 -2.03 -10.49
CA ALA A 64 1.02 -3.37 -10.49
C ALA A 64 2.54 -3.37 -10.84
N GLU A 65 2.99 -2.47 -11.71
CA GLU A 65 4.40 -2.32 -12.08
C GLU A 65 5.31 -1.85 -10.92
N GLN A 66 4.76 -1.12 -9.95
CA GLN A 66 5.49 -0.61 -8.79
C GLN A 66 5.43 -1.57 -7.60
N VAL A 67 4.69 -2.68 -7.68
CA VAL A 67 4.54 -3.66 -6.58
C VAL A 67 5.87 -4.28 -6.16
N VAL A 68 6.77 -4.56 -7.11
CA VAL A 68 8.10 -5.12 -6.78
C VAL A 68 8.91 -4.13 -5.95
N GLN A 69 8.84 -2.84 -6.28
CA GLN A 69 9.47 -1.78 -5.51
C GLN A 69 8.80 -1.65 -4.13
N LEU A 70 7.47 -1.65 -4.06
CA LEU A 70 6.74 -1.62 -2.79
C LEU A 70 7.20 -2.77 -1.87
N LEU A 71 7.26 -4.00 -2.37
CA LEU A 71 7.74 -5.15 -1.60
C LEU A 71 9.17 -4.99 -1.08
N ALA A 72 10.06 -4.31 -1.83
CA ALA A 72 11.40 -4.00 -1.37
C ALA A 72 11.40 -2.93 -0.25
N GLU A 73 10.56 -1.92 -0.38
CA GLU A 73 10.41 -0.86 0.63
C GLU A 73 9.75 -1.40 1.93
N LEU A 74 8.81 -2.34 1.83
CA LEU A 74 8.22 -3.04 2.98
C LEU A 74 9.27 -3.82 3.79
N ARG A 75 10.33 -4.31 3.16
CA ARG A 75 11.45 -4.93 3.89
C ARG A 75 12.20 -3.90 4.72
N CYS A 76 12.36 -2.68 4.22
CA CYS A 76 12.96 -1.58 4.98
C CYS A 76 12.08 -1.19 6.19
N LEU A 77 10.75 -1.18 6.03
CA LEU A 77 9.82 -1.00 7.14
C LEU A 77 9.94 -2.12 8.19
N ALA A 78 10.09 -3.37 7.75
CA ALA A 78 10.25 -4.51 8.66
C ALA A 78 11.53 -4.42 9.50
N GLU A 79 12.61 -3.82 8.97
CA GLU A 79 13.87 -3.60 9.71
C GLU A 79 13.71 -2.59 10.84
N VAL A 80 12.85 -1.58 10.68
CA VAL A 80 12.64 -0.51 11.68
C VAL A 80 11.47 -0.78 12.62
N ALA A 81 10.66 -1.80 12.33
CA ALA A 81 9.55 -2.23 13.17
C ALA A 81 10.08 -2.78 14.50
N ARG A 82 9.61 -2.20 15.61
CA ARG A 82 10.05 -2.47 16.98
C ARG A 82 9.04 -3.29 17.77
N THR A 83 7.79 -3.34 17.30
CA THR A 83 6.69 -3.99 18.04
C THR A 83 6.04 -5.11 17.23
N THR A 84 5.40 -6.05 17.94
CA THR A 84 4.64 -7.14 17.30
C THR A 84 3.49 -6.62 16.43
N PRO A 85 2.70 -5.59 16.82
CA PRO A 85 1.71 -4.97 15.95
C PRO A 85 2.31 -4.42 14.65
N GLU A 86 3.42 -3.67 14.72
CA GLU A 86 4.12 -3.12 13.56
C GLU A 86 4.56 -4.22 12.58
N LEU A 87 5.24 -5.26 13.08
CA LEU A 87 5.67 -6.39 12.25
C LEU A 87 4.49 -7.16 11.65
N THR A 88 3.40 -7.30 12.40
CA THR A 88 2.17 -7.96 11.91
C THR A 88 1.54 -7.15 10.79
N HIS A 89 1.48 -5.82 10.95
CA HIS A 89 0.93 -4.92 9.95
C HIS A 89 1.77 -4.98 8.67
N VAL A 90 3.10 -4.87 8.75
CA VAL A 90 4.00 -4.98 7.59
C VAL A 90 3.85 -6.33 6.88
N ARG A 91 3.69 -7.44 7.62
CA ARG A 91 3.46 -8.77 7.03
C ARG A 91 2.11 -8.89 6.30
N ARG A 92 1.06 -8.27 6.83
CA ARG A 92 -0.25 -8.23 6.15
C ARG A 92 -0.17 -7.41 4.87
N LEU A 93 0.50 -6.26 4.94
CA LEU A 93 0.75 -5.41 3.78
C LEU A 93 1.61 -6.11 2.72
N ASP A 94 2.65 -6.87 3.09
CA ASP A 94 3.47 -7.65 2.15
C ASP A 94 2.61 -8.72 1.42
N ARG A 95 1.69 -9.38 2.14
CA ARG A 95 0.76 -10.35 1.52
C ARG A 95 -0.19 -9.66 0.54
N LEU A 96 -0.75 -8.51 0.93
CA LEU A 96 -1.66 -7.72 0.09
C LEU A 96 -0.93 -7.19 -1.16
N ALA A 97 0.30 -6.69 -1.00
CA ALA A 97 1.21 -6.31 -2.09
C ALA A 97 1.49 -7.47 -3.06
N ARG A 98 1.76 -8.68 -2.57
CA ARG A 98 1.95 -9.86 -3.44
C ARG A 98 0.70 -10.18 -4.26
N ARG A 99 -0.51 -9.96 -3.73
CA ARG A 99 -1.75 -10.17 -4.50
C ARG A 99 -1.89 -9.19 -5.66
N CYS A 100 -1.36 -7.97 -5.51
CA CYS A 100 -1.34 -6.93 -6.53
C CYS A 100 -0.45 -7.27 -7.74
N GLN A 101 0.37 -8.32 -7.68
CA GLN A 101 1.09 -8.82 -8.86
C GLN A 101 0.14 -9.36 -9.96
N ASN A 102 -1.13 -9.61 -9.64
CA ASN A 102 -2.15 -9.89 -10.64
C ASN A 102 -2.49 -8.60 -11.42
N ARG A 103 -2.48 -8.67 -12.76
CA ARG A 103 -2.64 -7.50 -13.65
C ARG A 103 -3.95 -6.73 -13.53
N ASP A 104 -4.96 -7.31 -12.89
CA ASP A 104 -6.27 -6.68 -12.65
C ASP A 104 -6.39 -6.13 -11.22
N MET A 105 -5.28 -5.89 -10.53
CA MET A 105 -5.27 -5.40 -9.16
C MET A 105 -4.41 -4.15 -9.01
N GLU A 106 -4.85 -3.28 -8.12
CA GLU A 106 -4.17 -2.04 -7.74
C GLU A 106 -4.23 -1.86 -6.23
N ILE A 107 -3.17 -1.31 -5.65
CA ILE A 107 -3.15 -0.95 -4.23
C ILE A 107 -3.27 0.55 -4.10
N ARG A 108 -4.12 1.00 -3.18
CA ARG A 108 -4.23 2.40 -2.79
C ARG A 108 -3.95 2.55 -1.31
N PHE A 109 -3.18 3.56 -0.97
CA PHE A 109 -3.08 4.05 0.40
C PHE A 109 -4.02 5.25 0.48
N GLU A 110 -5.03 5.17 1.33
CA GLU A 110 -6.10 6.16 1.44
C GLU A 110 -6.03 6.79 2.82
N GLY A 111 -5.81 8.10 2.86
CA GLY A 111 -5.96 8.91 4.06
C GLY A 111 -7.44 9.06 4.45
N ASP A 112 -7.69 9.23 5.75
CA ASP A 112 -9.00 9.55 6.33
C ASP A 112 -9.24 11.07 6.41
#